data_AF-A0A965XLD0-F1
#
_entry.id   AF-A0A965XLD0-F1
#
_cell.length_a   1.000
_cell.length_b   1.000
_cell.length_c   1.000
_cell.angle_alpha   90.00
_cell.angle_beta   90.00
_cell.angle_gamma   90.00
#
_symmetry.space_group_name_H-M   'P 1'
#
loop_
_entity.id
_entity.type
_entity.pdbx_description
1 polymer ?
#
loop_
_entity_poly.entity_id
_entity_poly.type
_entity_poly.pdbx_seq_one_letter_code
_entity_poly.pdbx_strand_id
1 'polypeptide(L)'
;MKKRRNTILSVLVLPPLVFSGCANFFDAPPDTAPQTSADSDATEDGLPPLENNLKELYQDAEKVYLNITYANFYRDLNKQIEKDNLIYYKINEPEFDSYDSFKTYLLNYCSEDFVNETLINPDTTRFLKGEDGALYMMDAGRGSDILYAGHVFHPAQRSETQITFTATAYYSNKSEAYEGETFFTEPENSNDFSTQDFTFSLVTEGDQWKFDQFDCFF
;
A
#
# COMPACT_ATOMS: atom_id res chain seq x y z
N MET A 1 29.43 20.37 -61.00
CA MET A 1 29.88 21.67 -61.58
C MET A 1 29.02 22.79 -61.02
N LYS A 2 29.66 23.85 -60.47
CA LYS A 2 29.28 25.28 -60.55
C LYS A 2 27.79 25.56 -60.89
N LYS A 3 26.99 26.24 -60.08
CA LYS A 3 27.17 27.67 -59.73
C LYS A 3 26.06 28.11 -58.74
N ARG A 4 26.49 28.84 -57.70
CA ARG A 4 25.70 29.86 -57.00
C ARG A 4 25.31 30.98 -57.96
N ARG A 5 24.18 31.64 -57.68
CA ARG A 5 23.84 33.05 -57.96
C ARG A 5 22.36 33.24 -57.63
N ASN A 6 21.87 34.38 -57.18
CA ASN A 6 22.41 35.58 -56.55
C ASN A 6 21.15 36.32 -56.06
N THR A 7 21.26 36.91 -54.88
CA THR A 7 20.44 37.99 -54.32
C THR A 7 20.15 39.12 -55.33
N ILE A 8 19.03 39.84 -55.18
CA ILE A 8 18.93 41.33 -55.28
C ILE A 8 17.52 41.86 -54.90
N LEU A 9 17.54 42.88 -54.02
CA LEU A 9 16.65 44.04 -53.74
C LEU A 9 15.12 43.88 -53.81
N SER A 10 14.32 44.08 -52.76
CA SER A 10 14.08 45.25 -51.87
C SER A 10 13.31 46.43 -52.49
N VAL A 11 12.08 46.65 -52.01
CA VAL A 11 11.41 47.96 -51.93
C VAL A 11 10.79 48.10 -50.54
N LEU A 12 11.24 49.13 -49.82
CA LEU A 12 10.70 49.60 -48.55
C LEU A 12 9.38 50.35 -48.76
N VAL A 13 8.40 50.11 -47.89
CA VAL A 13 7.45 51.13 -47.40
C VAL A 13 7.27 50.89 -45.89
N LEU A 14 7.49 51.93 -45.08
CA LEU A 14 7.41 51.97 -43.62
C LEU A 14 6.73 53.31 -43.24
N PRO A 15 6.13 53.48 -42.04
CA PRO A 15 4.82 53.01 -41.59
C PRO A 15 3.92 54.21 -41.14
N PRO A 16 2.86 53.97 -40.34
CA PRO A 16 3.05 54.30 -38.92
C PRO A 16 2.51 53.25 -37.94
N LEU A 17 3.37 52.98 -36.95
CA LEU A 17 3.12 52.81 -35.51
C LEU A 17 1.65 52.67 -35.05
N VAL A 18 1.32 51.49 -34.51
CA VAL A 18 0.57 51.38 -33.26
C VAL A 18 1.33 50.42 -32.34
N PHE A 19 1.69 50.94 -31.18
CA PHE A 19 2.32 50.25 -30.06
C PHE A 19 1.34 49.26 -29.41
N SER A 20 1.72 47.98 -29.30
CA SER A 20 1.61 47.20 -28.06
C SER A 20 2.45 45.93 -28.19
N GLY A 21 3.18 45.64 -27.12
CA GLY A 21 4.40 44.85 -27.12
C GLY A 21 4.24 43.36 -27.38
N CYS A 22 5.29 42.80 -27.97
CA CYS A 22 5.61 41.39 -27.98
C CYS A 22 5.89 40.87 -26.57
N ALA A 23 5.56 39.61 -26.27
CA ALA A 23 6.57 38.59 -25.98
C ALA A 23 5.96 37.20 -25.76
N ASN A 24 6.38 36.29 -26.64
CA ASN A 24 6.83 34.93 -26.39
C ASN A 24 5.83 33.86 -25.91
N PHE A 25 5.47 33.03 -26.90
CA PHE A 25 5.19 31.61 -26.73
C PHE A 25 6.33 30.91 -25.99
N PHE A 26 6.01 30.34 -24.83
CA PHE A 26 6.66 29.13 -24.33
C PHE A 26 5.54 28.13 -24.08
N ASP A 27 5.64 26.95 -24.71
CA ASP A 27 4.82 25.80 -24.40
C ASP A 27 4.96 25.47 -22.91
N ALA A 28 3.84 25.46 -22.19
CA ALA A 28 3.75 24.85 -20.88
C ALA A 28 3.71 23.31 -21.05
N PRO A 29 4.40 22.52 -20.20
CA PRO A 29 4.22 21.07 -20.18
C PRO A 29 2.79 20.73 -19.72
N PRO A 30 2.26 19.56 -20.10
CA PRO A 30 0.84 19.23 -19.90
C PRO A 30 0.48 19.20 -18.42
N ASP A 31 -0.72 19.70 -18.13
CA ASP A 31 -1.40 19.74 -16.84
C ASP A 31 -1.06 18.54 -15.93
N THR A 32 -0.34 18.82 -14.85
CA THR A 32 -0.37 17.97 -13.67
C THR A 32 -1.82 17.98 -13.17
N ALA A 33 -2.48 16.82 -13.21
CA ALA A 33 -3.81 16.65 -12.64
C ALA A 33 -3.86 17.26 -11.23
N PRO A 34 -4.99 17.90 -10.84
CA PRO A 34 -5.08 18.54 -9.53
C PRO A 34 -4.92 17.48 -8.44
N GLN A 35 -3.74 17.44 -7.81
CA GLN A 35 -3.55 16.76 -6.54
C GLN A 35 -4.40 17.51 -5.52
N THR A 36 -5.55 16.95 -5.21
CA THR A 36 -6.37 17.45 -4.10
C THR A 36 -5.70 16.92 -2.84
N SER A 37 -4.84 17.73 -2.23
CA SER A 37 -4.40 17.51 -0.85
C SER A 37 -5.63 17.63 0.03
N ALA A 38 -6.27 16.51 0.32
CA ALA A 38 -7.14 16.47 1.48
C ALA A 38 -6.20 16.58 2.68
N ASP A 39 -6.21 17.75 3.34
CA ASP A 39 -5.70 17.89 4.70
C ASP A 39 -6.48 16.90 5.57
N SER A 40 -5.93 15.70 5.73
CA SER A 40 -6.35 14.79 6.77
C SER A 40 -5.17 14.70 7.73
N ASP A 41 -5.24 15.55 8.76
CA ASP A 41 -4.31 15.59 9.88
C ASP A 41 -4.09 14.18 10.45
N ALA A 42 -2.93 13.97 11.09
CA ALA A 42 -2.64 12.76 11.84
C ALA A 42 -3.82 12.41 12.75
N THR A 43 -4.24 11.16 12.71
CA THR A 43 -5.46 10.71 13.38
C THR A 43 -5.17 10.28 14.81
N GLU A 44 -5.92 10.83 15.76
CA GLU A 44 -5.83 10.42 17.17
C GLU A 44 -6.41 9.02 17.42
N ASP A 45 -7.15 8.46 16.45
CA ASP A 45 -7.82 7.15 16.54
C ASP A 45 -6.93 5.96 16.09
N GLY A 46 -5.71 6.22 15.64
CA GLY A 46 -4.79 5.18 15.15
C GLY A 46 -5.21 4.54 13.83
N LEU A 47 -6.09 5.20 13.06
CA LEU A 47 -6.54 4.72 11.74
C LEU A 47 -6.01 5.60 10.63
N PRO A 48 -5.83 5.09 9.41
CA PRO A 48 -5.33 5.92 8.32
C PRO A 48 -6.27 7.11 8.05
N PRO A 49 -5.75 8.24 7.55
CA PRO A 49 -6.48 9.49 7.44
C PRO A 49 -7.36 9.48 6.18
N LEU A 50 -8.31 8.54 6.16
CA LEU A 50 -9.25 8.19 5.10
C LEU A 50 -10.69 8.37 5.56
N GLU A 51 -11.64 8.32 4.63
CA GLU A 51 -13.07 8.32 4.92
C GLU A 51 -13.50 7.03 5.63
N ASN A 52 -14.59 7.10 6.39
CA ASN A 52 -15.05 6.00 7.24
C ASN A 52 -15.16 4.64 6.52
N ASN A 53 -15.66 4.61 5.28
CA ASN A 53 -15.77 3.36 4.53
C ASN A 53 -14.40 2.76 4.18
N LEU A 54 -13.38 3.60 3.96
CA LEU A 54 -12.01 3.14 3.71
C LEU A 54 -11.26 2.83 5.02
N LYS A 55 -11.60 3.49 6.13
CA LYS A 55 -11.15 3.10 7.47
C LYS A 55 -11.67 1.71 7.86
N GLU A 56 -12.95 1.44 7.61
CA GLU A 56 -13.54 0.10 7.81
C GLU A 56 -12.83 -0.95 6.94
N LEU A 57 -12.58 -0.63 5.66
CA LEU A 57 -11.79 -1.49 4.77
C LEU A 57 -10.37 -1.75 5.31
N TYR A 58 -9.69 -0.72 5.82
CA TYR A 58 -8.37 -0.87 6.46
C TYR A 58 -8.42 -1.83 7.65
N GLN A 59 -9.37 -1.63 8.57
CA GLN A 59 -9.49 -2.46 9.77
C GLN A 59 -9.81 -3.92 9.43
N ASP A 60 -10.64 -4.16 8.42
CA ASP A 60 -10.95 -5.52 8.00
C ASP A 60 -9.77 -6.17 7.26
N ALA A 61 -9.07 -5.42 6.41
CA ALA A 61 -7.85 -5.89 5.76
C ALA A 61 -6.74 -6.19 6.78
N GLU A 62 -6.57 -5.35 7.80
CA GLU A 62 -5.60 -5.53 8.88
C GLU A 62 -5.82 -6.85 9.61
N LYS A 63 -7.06 -7.16 10.03
CA LYS A 63 -7.39 -8.42 10.72
C LYS A 63 -6.98 -9.64 9.89
N VAL A 64 -7.29 -9.61 8.60
CA VAL A 64 -6.96 -10.70 7.68
C VAL A 64 -5.45 -10.82 7.50
N TYR A 65 -4.75 -9.69 7.31
CA TYR A 65 -3.31 -9.66 7.17
C TYR A 65 -2.59 -10.16 8.43
N LEU A 66 -3.05 -9.79 9.62
CA LEU A 66 -2.50 -10.29 10.89
C LEU A 66 -2.69 -11.80 11.03
N ASN A 67 -3.84 -12.34 10.64
CA ASN A 67 -4.07 -13.79 10.66
C ASN A 67 -3.10 -14.53 9.72
N ILE A 68 -2.83 -13.96 8.54
CA ILE A 68 -1.82 -14.48 7.60
C ILE A 68 -0.41 -14.40 8.20
N THR A 69 -0.03 -13.24 8.75
CA THR A 69 1.33 -12.96 9.25
C THR A 69 1.69 -13.84 10.45
N TYR A 70 0.76 -14.02 11.38
CA TYR A 70 0.96 -14.81 12.60
C TYR A 70 0.46 -16.25 12.51
N ALA A 71 0.01 -16.69 11.32
CA ALA A 71 -0.54 -18.04 11.15
C ALA A 71 -1.70 -18.33 12.14
N ASN A 72 -2.52 -17.32 12.41
CA ASN A 72 -3.61 -17.38 13.38
C ASN A 72 -4.92 -17.85 12.73
N PHE A 73 -4.84 -18.97 12.01
CA PHE A 73 -6.01 -19.68 11.50
C PHE A 73 -6.25 -20.96 12.27
N TYR A 74 -7.52 -21.33 12.45
CA TYR A 74 -7.92 -22.62 12.97
C TYR A 74 -7.46 -23.73 12.01
N ARG A 75 -6.73 -24.70 12.56
CA ARG A 75 -6.09 -25.77 11.79
C ARG A 75 -6.42 -27.14 12.34
N ASP A 76 -6.58 -28.11 11.45
CA ASP A 76 -6.70 -29.51 11.81
C ASP A 76 -5.31 -30.14 11.90
N LEU A 77 -4.81 -30.31 13.12
CA LEU A 77 -3.49 -30.89 13.40
C LEU A 77 -3.37 -32.36 12.98
N ASN A 78 -4.48 -33.03 12.66
CA ASN A 78 -4.47 -34.42 12.17
C ASN A 78 -4.48 -34.52 10.63
N LYS A 79 -4.57 -33.38 9.93
CA LYS A 79 -4.61 -33.30 8.47
C LYS A 79 -3.43 -32.48 7.98
N GLN A 80 -2.37 -33.19 7.63
CA GLN A 80 -1.11 -32.59 7.20
C GLN A 80 -0.68 -33.06 5.81
N ILE A 81 0.05 -32.18 5.13
CA ILE A 81 0.80 -32.49 3.91
C ILE A 81 2.26 -32.15 4.18
N GLU A 82 3.16 -33.02 3.73
CA GLU A 82 4.59 -32.75 3.70
C GLU A 82 5.01 -32.41 2.28
N LYS A 83 5.67 -31.26 2.11
CA LYS A 83 6.20 -30.80 0.83
C LYS A 83 7.52 -30.08 1.08
N ASP A 84 8.56 -30.44 0.34
CA ASP A 84 9.90 -29.83 0.45
C ASP A 84 10.46 -29.83 1.90
N ASN A 85 10.24 -30.93 2.64
CA ASN A 85 10.57 -31.11 4.06
C ASN A 85 9.88 -30.12 5.03
N LEU A 86 8.81 -29.47 4.59
CA LEU A 86 7.95 -28.61 5.41
C LEU A 86 6.60 -29.28 5.64
N ILE A 87 6.06 -29.09 6.85
CA ILE A 87 4.76 -29.63 7.25
C ILE A 87 3.73 -28.50 7.17
N TYR A 88 2.65 -28.76 6.44
CA TYR A 88 1.52 -27.86 6.30
C TYR A 88 0.27 -28.51 6.89
N TYR A 89 -0.54 -27.73 7.58
CA TYR A 89 -1.79 -28.17 8.20
C TYR A 89 -2.98 -27.65 7.44
N LYS A 90 -4.02 -28.47 7.31
CA LYS A 90 -5.28 -28.06 6.71
C LYS A 90 -5.92 -26.95 7.55
N ILE A 91 -6.25 -25.83 6.92
CA ILE A 91 -7.03 -24.76 7.55
C ILE A 91 -8.51 -25.15 7.52
N ASN A 92 -9.22 -24.84 8.61
CA ASN A 92 -10.65 -25.07 8.77
C ASN A 92 -11.32 -23.82 9.35
N GLU A 93 -11.38 -22.78 8.53
CA GLU A 93 -12.12 -21.54 8.84
C GLU A 93 -13.57 -21.63 8.35
N PRO A 94 -14.55 -21.08 9.09
CA PRO A 94 -15.93 -20.98 8.62
C PRO A 94 -16.10 -20.11 7.36
N GLU A 95 -15.25 -19.10 7.18
CA GLU A 95 -15.36 -18.10 6.11
C GLU A 95 -14.85 -18.62 4.75
N PHE A 96 -13.98 -19.63 4.75
CA PHE A 96 -13.45 -20.25 3.55
C PHE A 96 -13.06 -21.71 3.79
N ASP A 97 -13.45 -22.61 2.89
CA ASP A 97 -13.26 -24.06 3.01
C ASP A 97 -12.27 -24.65 2.00
N SER A 98 -11.78 -23.81 1.07
CA SER A 98 -10.86 -24.19 0.00
C SER A 98 -9.82 -23.11 -0.27
N TYR A 99 -8.77 -23.48 -1.00
CA TYR A 99 -7.77 -22.52 -1.47
C TYR A 99 -8.40 -21.42 -2.34
N ASP A 100 -9.32 -21.81 -3.22
CA ASP A 100 -9.96 -20.87 -4.14
C ASP A 100 -10.93 -19.93 -3.40
N SER A 101 -11.69 -20.43 -2.41
CA SER A 101 -12.53 -19.57 -1.57
C SER A 101 -11.70 -18.64 -0.69
N PHE A 102 -10.52 -19.07 -0.23
CA PHE A 102 -9.60 -18.19 0.49
C PHE A 102 -9.08 -17.08 -0.42
N LYS A 103 -8.66 -17.39 -1.66
CA LYS A 103 -8.33 -16.37 -2.66
C LYS A 103 -9.50 -15.39 -2.86
N THR A 104 -10.72 -15.88 -3.08
CA THR A 104 -11.91 -15.04 -3.21
C THR A 104 -12.18 -14.18 -1.97
N TYR A 105 -11.95 -14.74 -0.78
CA TYR A 105 -12.07 -14.01 0.48
C TYR A 105 -11.08 -12.83 0.55
N LEU A 106 -9.81 -13.04 0.19
CA LEU A 106 -8.80 -11.98 0.14
C LEU A 106 -9.12 -10.89 -0.89
N LEU A 107 -9.66 -11.28 -2.05
CA LEU A 107 -10.08 -10.35 -3.11
C LEU A 107 -11.22 -9.41 -2.68
N ASN A 108 -11.87 -9.63 -1.53
CA ASN A 108 -12.79 -8.63 -0.97
C ASN A 108 -12.05 -7.38 -0.47
N TYR A 109 -10.78 -7.52 -0.08
CA TYR A 109 -9.99 -6.49 0.59
C TYR A 109 -8.79 -6.01 -0.24
N CYS A 110 -8.19 -6.92 -1.00
CA CYS A 110 -6.91 -6.73 -1.68
C CYS A 110 -7.03 -6.87 -3.20
N SER A 111 -6.11 -6.24 -3.94
CA SER A 111 -6.05 -6.30 -5.41
C SER A 111 -5.72 -7.72 -5.86
N GLU A 112 -6.08 -8.07 -7.10
CA GLU A 112 -5.76 -9.40 -7.61
C GLU A 112 -4.24 -9.64 -7.68
N ASP A 113 -3.48 -8.63 -8.09
CA ASP A 113 -2.03 -8.71 -8.18
C ASP A 113 -1.41 -8.89 -6.79
N PHE A 114 -1.81 -8.08 -5.80
CA PHE A 114 -1.28 -8.22 -4.43
C PHE A 114 -1.60 -9.58 -3.82
N VAL A 115 -2.81 -10.09 -4.03
CA VAL A 115 -3.19 -11.44 -3.58
C VAL A 115 -2.30 -12.51 -4.20
N ASN A 116 -2.19 -12.53 -5.52
CA ASN A 116 -1.49 -13.59 -6.24
C ASN A 116 0.03 -13.53 -6.11
N GLU A 117 0.60 -12.34 -6.12
CA GLU A 117 2.05 -12.13 -6.16
C GLU A 117 2.67 -12.04 -4.77
N THR A 118 1.89 -11.63 -3.76
CA THR A 118 2.39 -11.41 -2.39
C THR A 118 1.72 -12.29 -1.34
N LEU A 119 0.38 -12.28 -1.22
CA LEU A 119 -0.28 -12.90 -0.06
C LEU A 119 -0.37 -14.42 -0.12
N ILE A 120 -0.57 -14.98 -1.31
CA ILE A 120 -0.69 -16.43 -1.54
C ILE A 120 0.24 -16.97 -2.63
N ASN A 121 1.30 -16.23 -2.94
CA ASN A 121 2.29 -16.67 -3.90
C ASN A 121 2.93 -17.99 -3.46
N PRO A 122 2.85 -19.06 -4.26
CA PRO A 122 3.30 -20.39 -3.86
C PRO A 122 4.82 -20.50 -3.65
N ASP A 123 5.60 -19.58 -4.21
CA ASP A 123 7.07 -19.59 -4.12
C ASP A 123 7.60 -18.83 -2.89
N THR A 124 6.81 -17.90 -2.36
CA THR A 124 7.26 -16.97 -1.31
C THR A 124 6.43 -17.04 -0.03
N THR A 125 5.27 -17.69 -0.07
CA THR A 125 4.33 -17.73 1.06
C THR A 125 4.26 -19.09 1.73
N ARG A 126 3.48 -19.14 2.80
CA ARG A 126 3.31 -20.31 3.66
C ARG A 126 2.07 -21.12 3.31
N PHE A 127 1.37 -20.76 2.23
CA PHE A 127 0.12 -21.39 1.82
C PHE A 127 0.33 -22.37 0.66
N LEU A 128 -0.54 -23.37 0.62
CA LEU A 128 -0.49 -24.46 -0.34
C LEU A 128 -1.93 -24.89 -0.68
N LYS A 129 -2.18 -25.13 -1.97
CA LYS A 129 -3.39 -25.82 -2.42
C LYS A 129 -3.16 -27.33 -2.35
N GLY A 130 -3.92 -28.02 -1.49
CA GLY A 130 -3.89 -29.48 -1.41
C GLY A 130 -4.49 -30.14 -2.65
N GLU A 131 -4.19 -31.41 -2.87
CA GLU A 131 -4.81 -32.20 -3.96
C GLU A 131 -6.34 -32.33 -3.79
N ASP A 132 -6.84 -32.20 -2.55
CA ASP A 132 -8.25 -32.13 -2.20
C ASP A 132 -8.88 -30.75 -2.44
N GLY A 133 -8.11 -29.79 -2.96
CA GLY A 133 -8.52 -28.40 -3.17
C GLY A 133 -8.55 -27.54 -1.90
N ALA A 134 -8.27 -28.11 -0.73
CA ALA A 134 -8.29 -27.37 0.52
C ALA A 134 -7.08 -26.45 0.67
N LEU A 135 -7.23 -25.43 1.52
CA LEU A 135 -6.13 -24.57 1.92
C LEU A 135 -5.30 -25.26 3.02
N TYR A 136 -3.99 -25.28 2.82
CA TYR A 136 -3.03 -25.71 3.82
C TYR A 136 -2.05 -24.57 4.11
N MET A 137 -1.60 -24.48 5.35
CA MET A 137 -0.64 -23.47 5.78
C MET A 137 0.46 -24.11 6.64
N MET A 138 1.70 -23.68 6.42
CA MET A 138 2.83 -24.03 7.28
C MET A 138 2.67 -23.34 8.63
N ASP A 139 2.89 -24.08 9.72
CA ASP A 139 2.86 -23.47 11.05
C ASP A 139 3.98 -22.42 11.18
N ALA A 140 3.69 -21.34 11.91
CA ALA A 140 4.64 -20.28 12.17
C ALA A 140 4.61 -19.89 13.63
N GLY A 141 5.75 -20.01 14.31
CA GLY A 141 5.96 -19.45 15.64
C GLY A 141 6.36 -17.98 15.57
N ARG A 142 5.50 -17.11 15.02
CA ARG A 142 5.77 -15.66 15.04
C ARG A 142 4.89 -15.00 16.09
N GLY A 143 5.54 -14.26 16.99
CA GLY A 143 4.88 -13.32 17.90
C GLY A 143 4.95 -11.91 17.34
N SER A 144 4.15 -11.02 17.90
CA SER A 144 4.23 -9.59 17.63
C SER A 144 5.53 -8.99 18.16
N ASP A 145 5.96 -7.87 17.57
CA ASP A 145 7.05 -7.06 18.06
C ASP A 145 6.66 -6.46 19.43
N ILE A 146 7.24 -7.03 20.48
CA ILE A 146 6.99 -6.63 21.87
C ILE A 146 7.49 -5.22 22.18
N LEU A 147 8.29 -4.62 21.30
CA LEU A 147 8.82 -3.27 21.46
C LEU A 147 7.89 -2.22 20.84
N TYR A 148 6.87 -2.63 20.08
CA TYR A 148 5.93 -1.71 19.46
C TYR A 148 5.29 -0.76 20.48
N ALA A 149 5.42 0.54 20.22
CA ALA A 149 4.97 1.60 21.13
C ALA A 149 3.84 2.46 20.55
N GLY A 150 3.71 2.51 19.23
CA GLY A 150 2.73 3.38 18.58
C GLY A 150 3.05 3.59 17.11
N HIS A 151 2.16 4.27 16.40
CA HIS A 151 2.39 4.65 15.02
C HIS A 151 1.67 5.94 14.69
N VAL A 152 2.20 6.71 13.75
CA VAL A 152 1.57 7.95 13.27
C VAL A 152 1.34 7.80 11.79
N PHE A 153 0.09 7.94 11.36
CA PHE A 153 -0.23 8.02 9.94
C PHE A 153 -0.01 9.43 9.39
N HIS A 154 0.42 9.47 8.13
CA HIS A 154 0.66 10.70 7.38
C HIS A 154 -0.44 10.94 6.34
N PRO A 155 -0.67 12.20 5.92
CA PRO A 155 -1.70 12.53 4.95
C PRO A 155 -1.65 11.68 3.68
N ALA A 156 -2.82 11.26 3.22
CA ALA A 156 -2.94 10.43 2.03
C ALA A 156 -2.78 11.25 0.74
N GLN A 157 -2.01 10.72 -0.21
CA GLN A 157 -1.94 11.20 -1.59
C GLN A 157 -2.96 10.45 -2.44
N ARG A 158 -3.63 11.16 -3.35
CA ARG A 158 -4.80 10.61 -4.05
C ARG A 158 -4.81 10.97 -5.53
N SER A 159 -5.28 10.02 -6.33
CA SER A 159 -5.69 10.16 -7.72
C SER A 159 -7.06 9.49 -7.92
N GLU A 160 -7.58 9.50 -9.14
CA GLU A 160 -8.84 8.84 -9.46
C GLU A 160 -8.80 7.31 -9.24
N THR A 161 -7.62 6.70 -9.37
CA THR A 161 -7.46 5.24 -9.36
C THR A 161 -6.51 4.73 -8.30
N GLN A 162 -5.87 5.62 -7.52
CA GLN A 162 -4.89 5.25 -6.51
C GLN A 162 -4.99 6.14 -5.26
N ILE A 163 -4.85 5.54 -4.09
CA ILE A 163 -4.63 6.22 -2.81
C ILE A 163 -3.35 5.65 -2.20
N THR A 164 -2.42 6.50 -1.79
CA THR A 164 -1.20 6.10 -1.09
C THR A 164 -1.07 6.87 0.21
N PHE A 165 -0.74 6.20 1.29
CA PHE A 165 -0.44 6.83 2.57
C PHE A 165 0.70 6.08 3.26
N THR A 166 1.35 6.75 4.20
CA THR A 166 2.45 6.17 4.96
C THR A 166 2.16 6.24 6.45
N ALA A 167 2.86 5.41 7.21
CA ALA A 167 2.89 5.50 8.66
C ALA A 167 4.32 5.38 9.16
N THR A 168 4.64 6.12 10.22
CA THR A 168 5.87 5.91 10.99
C THR A 168 5.51 5.15 12.24
N ALA A 169 5.94 3.89 12.35
CA ALA A 169 5.83 3.11 13.58
C ALA A 169 7.03 3.39 14.50
N TYR A 170 6.77 3.35 15.80
CA TYR A 170 7.73 3.61 16.85
C TYR A 170 7.91 2.36 17.70
N TYR A 171 9.15 1.99 17.96
CA TYR A 171 9.52 0.85 18.78
C TYR A 171 10.44 1.29 19.89
N SER A 172 10.20 0.82 21.11
CA SER A 172 11.02 1.18 22.27
C SER A 172 12.48 0.75 22.08
N ASN A 173 13.41 1.65 22.37
CA ASN A 173 14.85 1.34 22.37
C ASN A 173 15.29 0.46 23.56
N LYS A 174 14.35 0.02 24.40
CA LYS A 174 14.60 -0.85 25.55
C LYS A 174 14.79 -2.30 25.10
N SER A 175 15.41 -3.11 25.97
CA SER A 175 15.54 -4.56 25.75
C SER A 175 14.34 -5.38 26.22
N GLU A 176 13.40 -4.75 26.90
CA GLU A 176 12.20 -5.36 27.48
C GLU A 176 10.96 -4.87 26.74
N ALA A 177 9.85 -5.61 26.86
CA ALA A 177 8.59 -5.24 26.23
C ALA A 177 8.17 -3.81 26.56
N TYR A 178 7.55 -3.12 25.60
CA TYR A 178 6.99 -1.81 25.85
C TYR A 178 5.77 -1.94 26.77
N GLU A 179 5.83 -1.28 27.94
CA GLU A 179 4.76 -1.29 28.95
C GLU A 179 3.95 0.01 28.99
N GLY A 180 4.24 0.95 28.09
CA GLY A 180 3.51 2.23 28.03
C GLY A 180 2.18 2.08 27.29
N GLU A 181 1.37 3.14 27.32
CA GLU A 181 0.17 3.22 26.47
C GLU A 181 0.60 3.36 25.01
N THR A 182 -0.10 2.65 24.11
CA THR A 182 0.09 2.82 22.68
C THR A 182 -0.34 4.21 22.25
N PHE A 183 0.47 4.88 21.45
CA PHE A 183 0.21 6.25 20.99
C PHE A 183 0.03 6.33 19.46
N PHE A 184 -0.75 7.34 19.04
CA PHE A 184 -1.06 7.59 17.62
C PHE A 184 -0.67 8.98 17.11
N THR A 185 0.00 9.76 17.96
CA THR A 185 0.54 11.08 17.66
C THR A 185 2.05 11.07 17.87
N GLU A 186 2.78 12.00 17.26
CA GLU A 186 4.23 12.08 17.44
C GLU A 186 4.60 12.20 18.93
N PRO A 187 5.50 11.35 19.46
CA PRO A 187 5.89 11.41 20.86
C PRO A 187 6.77 12.64 21.10
N GLU A 188 6.58 13.33 22.22
CA GLU A 188 7.41 14.49 22.59
C GLU A 188 8.91 14.16 22.69
N ASN A 189 9.24 12.93 23.09
CA ASN A 189 10.63 12.44 23.17
C ASN A 189 10.90 11.31 22.17
N SER A 190 11.22 11.68 20.93
CA SER A 190 11.53 10.71 19.87
C SER A 190 12.82 9.91 20.11
N ASN A 191 13.73 10.36 20.98
CA ASN A 191 15.01 9.67 21.24
C ASN A 191 14.83 8.33 22.00
N ASP A 192 13.68 8.11 22.63
CA ASP A 192 13.37 6.87 23.36
C ASP A 192 12.94 5.73 22.43
N PHE A 193 12.75 6.04 21.14
CA PHE A 193 12.22 5.12 20.15
C PHE A 193 13.11 5.03 18.91
N SER A 194 13.13 3.85 18.29
CA SER A 194 13.51 3.68 16.89
C SER A 194 12.27 3.73 16.02
N THR A 195 12.41 4.17 14.77
CA THR A 195 11.29 4.28 13.84
C THR A 195 11.44 3.39 12.62
N GLN A 196 10.30 2.99 12.06
CA GLN A 196 10.22 2.35 10.75
C GLN A 196 9.04 2.94 9.97
N ASP A 197 9.29 3.30 8.72
CA ASP A 197 8.25 3.79 7.83
C ASP A 197 7.62 2.64 7.04
N PHE A 198 6.30 2.70 6.91
CA PHE A 198 5.46 1.75 6.21
C PHE A 198 4.66 2.47 5.12
N THR A 199 4.45 1.79 4.00
CA THR A 199 3.69 2.34 2.88
C THR A 199 2.48 1.47 2.60
N PHE A 200 1.35 2.11 2.39
CA PHE A 200 0.09 1.47 2.06
C PHE A 200 -0.41 2.06 0.76
N SER A 201 -0.99 1.22 -0.08
CA SER A 201 -1.63 1.67 -1.31
C SER A 201 -2.97 0.98 -1.52
N LEU A 202 -3.94 1.74 -2.02
CA LEU A 202 -5.16 1.22 -2.60
C LEU A 202 -5.21 1.55 -4.08
N VAL A 203 -5.79 0.63 -4.84
CA VAL A 203 -6.13 0.81 -6.26
C VAL A 203 -7.62 0.54 -6.45
N THR A 204 -8.19 1.12 -7.50
CA THR A 204 -9.57 0.80 -7.92
C THR A 204 -9.57 -0.44 -8.81
N GLU A 205 -10.31 -1.48 -8.40
CA GLU A 205 -10.63 -2.63 -9.26
C GLU A 205 -12.15 -2.71 -9.43
N GLY A 206 -12.61 -2.41 -10.64
CA GLY A 206 -14.04 -2.17 -10.89
C GLY A 206 -14.53 -0.96 -10.10
N ASP A 207 -15.59 -1.13 -9.33
CA ASP A 207 -16.21 -0.07 -8.51
C ASP A 207 -15.75 -0.10 -7.04
N GLN A 208 -14.68 -0.83 -6.72
CA GLN A 208 -14.20 -1.03 -5.35
C GLN A 208 -12.74 -0.61 -5.18
N TRP A 209 -12.44 0.00 -4.03
CA TRP A 209 -11.06 0.17 -3.58
C TRP A 209 -10.53 -1.12 -2.98
N LYS A 210 -9.28 -1.46 -3.31
CA LYS A 210 -8.59 -2.66 -2.88
C LYS A 210 -7.17 -2.33 -2.46
N PHE A 211 -6.67 -2.94 -1.40
CA PHE A 211 -5.26 -2.78 -1.01
C PHE A 211 -4.34 -3.50 -2.00
N ASP A 212 -3.39 -2.74 -2.54
CA ASP A 212 -2.35 -3.23 -3.43
C ASP A 212 -0.99 -3.35 -2.72
N GLN A 213 -0.86 -2.68 -1.57
CA GLN A 213 0.22 -2.84 -0.62
C GLN A 213 -0.32 -2.68 0.79
N PHE A 214 0.03 -3.63 1.67
CA PHE A 214 -0.37 -3.63 3.07
C PHE A 214 0.75 -4.20 3.94
N ASP A 215 0.97 -3.55 5.09
CA ASP A 215 1.93 -3.98 6.10
C ASP A 215 1.30 -3.91 7.50
N CYS A 216 1.91 -4.56 8.50
CA CYS A 216 1.54 -4.43 9.90
C CYS A 216 2.71 -3.88 10.73
N PHE A 217 2.39 -3.16 11.81
CA PHE A 217 3.38 -2.52 12.68
C PHE A 217 3.92 -3.43 13.79
N PHE A 218 3.32 -4.61 13.94
CA PHE A 218 3.60 -5.55 15.01
C PHE A 218 4.18 -6.84 14.42
#